data_AF-A0A1V5J8Y2-F1
#
_entry.id   AF-A0A1V5J8Y2-F1
#
_cell.length_a   1.000
_cell.length_b   1.000
_cell.length_c   1.000
_cell.angle_alpha   90.00
_cell.angle_beta   90.00
_cell.angle_gamma   90.00
#
_symmetry.space_group_name_H-M   'P 1'
#
loop_
_entity.id
_entity.type
_entity.pdbx_description
1 polymer ?
#
loop_
_entity_poly.entity_id
_entity_poly.type
_entity_poly.pdbx_seq_one_letter_code
_entity_poly.pdbx_strand_id
1 'polypeptide(L)' 'MGVNMKHSQNQWAEAIATRLSDEWDGKLFFPEDAELLKEVLTTALKAVPGECKRLIGTGIIEESYFEICS' A
#
# COMPACT_ATOMS: atom_id res chain seq x y z
N MET A 1 12.31 3.27 -24.08
CA MET A 1 12.52 2.47 -22.86
C MET A 1 13.41 3.28 -21.93
N GLY A 2 13.05 3.67 -20.70
CA GLY A 2 11.85 3.47 -19.91
C GLY A 2 11.63 4.69 -19.01
N VAL A 3 10.37 4.94 -18.65
CA VAL A 3 9.99 6.04 -17.75
C VAL A 3 10.50 5.70 -16.35
N ASN A 4 11.39 6.51 -15.82
CA ASN A 4 11.93 6.35 -14.47
C ASN A 4 10.86 6.82 -13.46
N MET A 5 9.89 5.95 -13.16
CA MET A 5 8.84 6.19 -12.17
C MET A 5 9.47 6.26 -10.78
N LYS A 6 9.89 7.46 -10.37
CA LYS A 6 10.22 7.75 -8.97
C LYS A 6 8.91 7.87 -8.18
N HIS A 7 8.17 6.78 -8.03
CA HIS A 7 7.21 6.73 -6.93
C HIS A 7 8.02 6.91 -5.65
N SER A 8 7.66 7.92 -4.85
CA SER A 8 8.34 8.15 -3.59
C SER A 8 8.11 6.90 -2.73
N GLN A 9 9.13 6.49 -1.99
CA GLN A 9 9.06 5.31 -1.12
C GLN A 9 7.84 5.31 -0.18
N ASN A 10 7.32 6.50 0.12
CA ASN A 10 6.12 6.71 0.93
C ASN A 10 4.82 6.29 0.23
N GLN A 11 4.76 6.34 -1.10
CA GLN A 11 3.59 5.92 -1.88
C GLN A 11 3.41 4.40 -1.82
N TRP A 12 4.50 3.62 -1.74
CA TRP A 12 4.42 2.18 -1.55
C TRP A 12 3.79 1.81 -0.21
N ALA A 13 4.28 2.44 0.87
CA ALA A 13 3.76 2.19 2.21
C ALA A 13 2.26 2.49 2.31
N GLU A 14 1.82 3.60 1.74
CA GLU A 14 0.41 4.01 1.73
C GLU A 14 -0.48 3.08 0.89
N ALA A 15 -0.01 2.68 -0.30
CA ALA A 15 -0.75 1.75 -1.15
C ALA A 15 -0.93 0.38 -0.46
N ILE A 16 0.14 -0.14 0.16
CA ILE A 16 0.11 -1.46 0.82
C ILE A 16 -0.84 -1.41 2.01
N ALA A 17 -0.69 -0.37 2.84
CA ALA A 17 -1.56 -0.18 3.99
C ALA A 17 -3.04 -0.05 3.57
N THR A 18 -3.31 0.72 2.51
CA THR A 18 -4.66 0.89 1.98
C THR A 18 -5.25 -0.45 1.57
N ARG A 19 -4.54 -1.23 0.73
CA ARG A 19 -5.02 -2.55 0.28
C ARG A 19 -5.32 -3.48 1.45
N LEU A 20 -4.37 -3.66 2.36
CA LEU A 20 -4.51 -4.56 3.49
C LEU A 20 -5.65 -4.15 4.43
N SER A 21 -5.83 -2.85 4.65
CA SER A 21 -6.96 -2.33 5.44
C SER A 21 -8.31 -2.47 4.75
N ASP A 22 -8.34 -2.38 3.42
CA ASP A 22 -9.56 -2.47 2.62
C ASP A 22 -10.05 -3.92 2.49
N GLU A 23 -9.12 -4.86 2.35
CA GLU A 23 -9.42 -6.31 2.28
C GLU A 23 -9.65 -6.97 3.64
N TRP A 24 -9.45 -6.25 4.73
CA TRP A 24 -9.74 -6.79 6.06
C TRP A 24 -11.25 -6.94 6.25
N ASP A 25 -11.74 -8.19 6.27
CA ASP A 25 -13.16 -8.52 6.42
C ASP A 25 -13.87 -7.82 7.60
N GLY A 26 -13.12 -7.54 8.69
CA GLY A 26 -13.63 -6.83 9.86
C GLY A 26 -14.14 -5.41 9.56
N LYS A 27 -13.66 -4.78 8.48
CA LYS A 27 -14.07 -3.44 8.03
C LYS A 27 -15.58 -3.32 7.80
N LEU A 28 -16.24 -4.42 7.39
CA LEU A 28 -17.70 -4.44 7.19
C LEU A 28 -18.48 -4.11 8.46
N PHE A 29 -17.89 -4.44 9.62
CA PHE A 29 -18.50 -4.23 10.94
C PHE A 29 -17.82 -3.09 11.72
N PHE A 30 -16.54 -2.83 11.44
CA PHE A 30 -15.70 -1.87 12.15
C PHE A 30 -14.93 -0.98 11.16
N PRO A 31 -15.61 -0.05 10.46
CA PRO A 31 -14.97 0.78 9.44
C PRO A 31 -13.93 1.75 10.02
N GLU A 32 -14.11 2.22 11.25
CA GLU A 32 -13.16 3.10 11.94
C GLU A 32 -11.86 2.35 12.30
N ASP A 33 -11.96 1.10 12.72
CA ASP A 33 -10.80 0.24 13.00
C ASP A 33 -9.99 -0.04 11.74
N ALA A 34 -10.64 -0.12 10.58
CA ALA A 34 -9.96 -0.28 9.30
C ALA A 34 -9.14 0.97 8.94
N GLU A 35 -9.65 2.18 9.22
CA GLU A 35 -8.86 3.41 9.02
C GLU A 35 -7.69 3.48 10.01
N LEU A 36 -7.90 3.12 11.28
CA LEU A 36 -6.82 3.02 12.25
C LEU A 36 -5.74 2.01 11.81
N LEU A 37 -6.15 0.85 11.30
CA LEU A 37 -5.26 -0.17 10.76
C LEU A 37 -4.43 0.38 9.59
N LYS A 38 -5.05 1.13 8.67
CA LYS A 38 -4.37 1.80 7.57
C LYS A 38 -3.32 2.79 8.08
N GLU A 39 -3.64 3.62 9.07
CA GLU A 39 -2.70 4.59 9.64
C GLU A 39 -1.49 3.92 10.31
N VAL A 40 -1.75 2.88 11.12
CA VAL A 40 -0.71 2.09 11.80
C VAL A 40 0.21 1.42 10.79
N LEU A 41 -0.36 0.74 9.79
CA LEU A 41 0.40 0.07 8.74
C LEU A 41 1.21 1.07 7.91
N THR A 42 0.62 2.20 7.53
CA THR A 42 1.33 3.24 6.78
C THR A 42 2.55 3.74 7.55
N THR A 43 2.39 3.96 8.85
CA THR A 43 3.48 4.43 9.72
C THR A 43 4.58 3.36 9.85
N ALA A 44 4.21 2.10 10.09
CA ALA A 44 5.17 1.00 10.20
C ALA A 44 5.93 0.76 8.88
N LEU A 45 5.23 0.74 7.75
CA LEU A 45 5.81 0.47 6.43
C LEU A 45 6.72 1.61 5.95
N LYS A 46 6.41 2.87 6.31
CA LYS A 46 7.30 4.01 6.07
C LYS A 46 8.66 3.88 6.75
N ALA A 47 8.76 3.11 7.84
CA ALA A 47 10.04 2.84 8.49
C ALA A 47 10.94 1.86 7.71
N VAL A 48 10.36 1.08 6.79
CA VAL A 48 11.06 0.03 6.02
C VAL A 48 10.72 0.08 4.51
N PRO A 49 10.99 1.22 3.84
CA PRO A 49 10.57 1.42 2.46
C PRO A 49 11.24 0.49 1.44
N GLY A 50 12.43 -0.03 1.76
CA GLY A 50 13.12 -1.03 0.95
C GLY A 50 12.37 -2.36 0.91
N GLU A 51 11.81 -2.79 2.05
CA GLU A 51 11.06 -4.04 2.16
C GLU A 51 9.70 -3.95 1.46
N CYS A 52 9.07 -2.76 1.45
CA CYS A 52 7.83 -2.52 0.72
C CYS A 52 7.94 -2.89 -0.77
N LYS A 53 9.12 -2.69 -1.39
CA LYS A 53 9.34 -3.04 -2.80
C LYS A 53 9.24 -4.53 -3.08
N ARG A 54 9.51 -5.38 -2.09
CA ARG A 54 9.42 -6.85 -2.23
C ARG A 54 7.98 -7.34 -2.39
N LEU A 55 7.00 -6.50 -2.04
CA LEU A 55 5.58 -6.80 -2.13
C LEU A 55 4.96 -6.31 -3.44
N ILE A 56 5.68 -5.50 -4.22
CA ILE A 56 5.23 -5.03 -5.54
C ILE A 56 5.30 -6.19 -6.55
N GLY A 57 4.27 -6.32 -7.37
CA GLY A 57 4.11 -7.43 -8.34
C GLY A 57 3.62 -8.73 -7.71
N THR A 58 3.14 -8.68 -6.46
CA THR A 58 2.56 -9.84 -5.75
C THR A 58 1.03 -9.72 -5.68
N GLY A 59 0.34 -10.76 -5.21
CA GLY A 59 -1.11 -10.68 -4.95
C GLY A 59 -1.50 -9.67 -3.86
N ILE A 60 -0.53 -9.10 -3.13
CA ILE A 60 -0.76 -8.04 -2.14
C ILE A 60 -0.81 -6.68 -2.84
N ILE A 61 0.19 -6.39 -3.67
CA ILE A 61 0.22 -5.20 -4.53
C ILE A 61 0.68 -5.60 -5.91
N GLU A 62 -0.21 -5.45 -6.88
CA GLU A 62 0.11 -5.59 -8.30
C GLU A 62 0.80 -4.33 -8.82
N GLU A 63 1.66 -4.49 -9.84
CA GLU A 63 2.32 -3.34 -10.49
C GLU A 63 1.32 -2.38 -11.14
N SER A 64 0.18 -2.92 -11.59
CA SER A 64 -0.95 -2.19 -12.19
C SER A 64 -1.55 -1.13 -11.26
N TYR A 65 -1.39 -1.29 -9.94
CA TYR A 65 -1.88 -0.34 -8.94
C TYR A 65 -1.29 1.08 -9.12
N PHE A 66 -0.18 1.18 -9.84
CA PHE A 66 0.54 2.42 -10.09
C PHE A 66 0.49 2.88 -11.54
N GLU A 67 -0.18 2.11 -12.40
CA GLU A 67 -0.37 2.45 -13.80
C GLU A 67 -1.52 3.46 -14.00
N ILE A 68 -2.31 3.75 -12.97
CA ILE A 68 -3.45 4.70 -13.03
C ILE A 68 -2.95 6.15 -12.90
N CYS A 69 -2.20 6.60 -13.88
CA CYS A 69 -1.97 8.02 -14.23
C CYS A 69 -1.37 8.05 -15.64
N SER A 70 -2.22 7.85 -16.65
CA SER A 70 -1.92 8.11 -18.06
C SER A 70 -2.94 9.09 -18.64
#